data_AF-A0A7G2CUN1-F1
#
_entry.id   AF-A0A7G2CUN1-F1
#
_cell.length_a   1.000
_cell.length_b   1.000
_cell.length_c   1.000
_cell.angle_alpha   90.00
_cell.angle_beta   90.00
_cell.angle_gamma   90.00
#
_symmetry.space_group_name_H-M   'P 1'
#
loop_
_entity.id
_entity.type
_entity.pdbx_description
1 polymer ?
#
loop_
_entity_poly.entity_id
_entity_poly.type
_entity_poly.pdbx_seq_one_letter_code
_entity_poly.pdbx_strand_id
1 'polypeptide(L)'
;MRGKAYKKTAEKSFKRWQNTRFSSLLENLPAPITAALHFPVQGARPGEVPFGSVTVHLSANAQPLMDHLHLTYHSFYQADYRTPATVPLAESEVRLHVGPPQHFGYPTALELEGRQWCEAVWRSEAAAYQASLTGGSSTAEGYLPPTRWVRQGLLDGFVTQRVTAHTGVTTADMLHTHDMASQYGHALPPFDCSPYYGGHQSLRQWCLFGEGDQLDASGDHVNKVLALSYHSSVLAATRGVWLRAAVVTSRESGKMAWIVGPRGSGKTTLALHCLAAHPELELTASEDCVVSSGSALAGRSGGNVWFAGGMPSPIKVGLGAVLGSLSPNAFVGAHHRREMLQLLTGARGGDTRQVDPARPLTPAEEHAVHHLLQNPESVLWSMAKNRFVSHLQEVFATQAGRHQSWRPAHVGPLAGIILLNWHCDDNRPTGVLQTGKGLAAAQSVFAASEELGLFKDHYLLRSEYDVETAPDALQEMLEGELDGQDGPKVYEVRGDVDFSQPTALIHSLLK
;
A
#
# COMPACT_ATOMS: atom_id res chain seq x y z
N MET A 1 -22.63 8.80 37.04
CA MET A 1 -23.86 8.88 36.22
C MET A 1 -23.65 9.04 34.70
N ARG A 2 -22.54 9.63 34.21
CA ARG A 2 -22.29 9.85 32.77
C ARG A 2 -22.12 8.58 31.91
N GLY A 3 -21.54 7.49 32.44
CA GLY A 3 -21.29 6.26 31.69
C GLY A 3 -22.53 5.45 31.27
N LYS A 4 -23.65 5.54 32.02
CA LYS A 4 -24.90 4.83 31.67
C LYS A 4 -25.62 5.45 30.49
N ALA A 5 -25.51 6.77 30.31
CA ALA A 5 -26.11 7.48 29.18
C ALA A 5 -25.33 7.21 27.89
N TYR A 6 -24.00 7.24 27.93
CA TYR A 6 -23.14 6.97 26.77
C TYR A 6 -23.33 5.55 26.22
N LYS A 7 -23.41 4.53 27.10
CA LYS A 7 -23.72 3.15 26.69
C LYS A 7 -25.07 3.02 25.98
N LYS A 8 -26.13 3.65 26.51
CA LYS A 8 -27.46 3.64 25.87
C LYS A 8 -27.45 4.34 24.51
N THR A 9 -26.68 5.41 24.35
CA THR A 9 -26.53 6.10 23.06
C THR A 9 -25.79 5.23 22.05
N ALA A 10 -24.70 4.56 22.46
CA ALA A 10 -23.96 3.63 21.61
C ALA A 10 -24.81 2.43 21.19
N GLU A 11 -25.60 1.83 22.09
CA GLU A 11 -26.52 0.73 21.76
C GLU A 11 -27.60 1.15 20.74
N LYS A 12 -28.17 2.35 20.91
CA LYS A 12 -29.14 2.90 19.95
C LYS A 12 -28.49 3.17 18.60
N SER A 13 -27.30 3.76 18.60
CA SER A 13 -26.50 3.98 17.39
C SER A 13 -26.21 2.66 16.68
N PHE A 14 -25.76 1.65 17.42
CA PHE A 14 -25.47 0.32 16.90
C PHE A 14 -26.70 -0.28 16.17
N LYS A 15 -27.85 -0.35 16.86
CA LYS A 15 -29.10 -0.85 16.26
C LYS A 15 -29.54 -0.04 15.04
N ARG A 16 -29.38 1.27 15.07
CA ARG A 16 -29.73 2.15 13.94
C ARG A 16 -28.91 1.80 12.71
N TRP A 17 -27.59 1.74 12.87
CA TRP A 17 -26.65 1.45 11.80
C TRP A 17 -26.81 0.01 11.27
N GLN A 18 -27.06 -0.99 12.12
CA GLN A 18 -27.35 -2.37 11.68
C GLN A 18 -28.60 -2.48 10.79
N ASN A 19 -29.59 -1.60 10.99
CA ASN A 19 -30.81 -1.55 10.20
C ASN A 19 -30.72 -0.60 8.99
N THR A 20 -29.54 -0.06 8.71
CA THR A 20 -29.32 0.86 7.58
C THR A 20 -28.77 0.08 6.39
N ARG A 21 -29.23 0.39 5.18
CA ARG A 21 -28.61 -0.09 3.93
C ARG A 21 -27.44 0.80 3.57
N PHE A 22 -26.42 0.23 2.94
CA PHE A 22 -25.27 0.95 2.43
C PHE A 22 -25.68 2.01 1.40
N SER A 23 -26.67 1.73 0.55
CA SER A 23 -27.24 2.73 -0.36
C SER A 23 -27.81 3.95 0.39
N SER A 24 -28.54 3.72 1.48
CA SER A 24 -29.06 4.79 2.34
C SER A 24 -27.95 5.57 3.06
N LEU A 25 -26.85 4.91 3.43
CA LEU A 25 -25.65 5.59 3.94
C LEU A 25 -25.10 6.54 2.87
N LEU A 26 -24.92 6.06 1.63
CA LEU A 26 -24.44 6.87 0.53
C LEU A 26 -25.36 8.08 0.28
N GLU A 27 -26.68 7.89 0.21
CA GLU A 27 -27.66 8.99 0.05
C GLU A 27 -27.48 10.12 1.09
N ASN A 28 -27.00 9.80 2.29
CA ASN A 28 -26.78 10.75 3.38
C ASN A 28 -25.33 11.28 3.45
N LEU A 29 -24.48 10.91 2.50
CA LEU A 29 -23.16 11.48 2.27
C LEU A 29 -23.20 12.21 0.91
N PRO A 30 -23.77 13.42 0.82
CA PRO A 30 -23.86 14.13 -0.45
C PRO A 30 -22.47 14.46 -0.98
N ALA A 31 -22.19 14.05 -2.22
CA ALA A 31 -20.88 14.19 -2.85
C ALA A 31 -21.05 14.72 -4.29
N PRO A 32 -21.35 16.03 -4.45
CA PRO A 32 -21.73 16.60 -5.74
C PRO A 32 -20.58 16.74 -6.74
N ILE A 33 -19.32 16.73 -6.28
CA ILE A 33 -18.16 16.85 -7.14
C ILE A 33 -17.80 15.46 -7.62
N THR A 34 -17.83 15.24 -8.94
CA THR A 34 -17.56 13.93 -9.54
C THR A 34 -16.32 13.96 -10.40
N ALA A 35 -15.62 12.84 -10.48
CA ALA A 35 -14.56 12.59 -11.45
C ALA A 35 -14.41 11.08 -11.66
N ALA A 36 -13.45 10.67 -12.48
CA ALA A 36 -13.04 9.28 -12.54
C ALA A 36 -11.52 9.15 -12.68
N LEU A 37 -11.00 8.05 -12.15
CA LEU A 37 -9.67 7.55 -12.49
C LEU A 37 -9.83 6.45 -13.53
N HIS A 38 -9.24 6.64 -14.69
CA HIS A 38 -9.38 5.73 -15.81
C HIS A 38 -8.03 5.09 -16.16
N PHE A 39 -7.97 3.76 -16.06
CA PHE A 39 -6.77 2.97 -16.27
C PHE A 39 -6.97 2.04 -17.48
N PRO A 40 -6.50 2.41 -18.68
CA PRO A 40 -6.64 1.57 -19.86
C PRO A 40 -5.80 0.29 -19.70
N VAL A 41 -6.37 -0.86 -20.06
CA VAL A 41 -5.69 -2.16 -20.05
C VAL A 41 -4.91 -2.30 -21.34
N GLN A 42 -3.60 -2.07 -21.27
CA GLN A 42 -2.76 -2.01 -22.46
C GLN A 42 -2.13 -3.37 -22.80
N GLY A 43 -2.08 -3.71 -24.09
CA GLY A 43 -1.44 -4.94 -24.58
C GLY A 43 0.08 -4.87 -24.72
N ALA A 44 0.68 -5.99 -25.14
CA ALA A 44 2.12 -6.12 -25.28
C ALA A 44 2.69 -5.19 -26.35
N ARG A 45 1.99 -4.98 -27.47
CA ARG A 45 2.55 -4.17 -28.57
C ARG A 45 2.15 -2.70 -28.46
N PRO A 46 3.09 -1.77 -28.72
CA PRO A 46 2.77 -0.35 -28.82
C PRO A 46 1.66 -0.09 -29.86
N GLY A 47 0.63 0.66 -29.47
CA GLY A 47 -0.47 1.03 -30.36
C GLY A 47 -1.57 -0.01 -30.53
N GLU A 48 -1.50 -1.16 -29.83
CA GLU A 48 -2.64 -2.08 -29.74
C GLU A 48 -3.85 -1.40 -29.10
N VAL A 49 -5.05 -1.73 -29.61
CA VAL A 49 -6.30 -1.29 -29.00
C VAL A 49 -6.36 -1.86 -27.57
N PRO A 50 -6.66 -1.05 -26.55
CA PRO A 50 -6.77 -1.55 -25.19
C PRO A 50 -7.78 -2.70 -25.07
N PHE A 51 -7.45 -3.71 -24.26
CA PHE A 51 -8.33 -4.86 -23.99
C PHE A 51 -9.56 -4.47 -23.13
N GLY A 52 -9.56 -3.25 -22.63
CA GLY A 52 -10.62 -2.66 -21.83
C GLY A 52 -10.06 -1.59 -20.93
N SER A 53 -10.78 -1.28 -19.85
CA SER A 53 -10.32 -0.33 -18.84
C SER A 53 -10.77 -0.69 -17.43
N VAL A 54 -9.96 -0.36 -16.44
CA VAL A 54 -10.37 -0.33 -15.05
C VAL A 54 -10.71 1.12 -14.69
N THR A 55 -11.93 1.38 -14.24
CA THR A 55 -12.38 2.73 -13.88
C THR A 55 -12.78 2.78 -12.40
N VAL A 56 -12.30 3.81 -11.70
CA VAL A 56 -12.73 4.16 -10.34
C VAL A 56 -13.47 5.49 -10.41
N HIS A 57 -14.79 5.46 -10.27
CA HIS A 57 -15.62 6.66 -10.20
C HIS A 57 -15.45 7.30 -8.83
N LEU A 58 -15.19 8.60 -8.83
CA LEU A 58 -14.95 9.39 -7.64
C LEU A 58 -16.11 10.34 -7.42
N SER A 59 -16.55 10.44 -6.18
CA SER A 59 -17.45 11.51 -5.74
C SER A 59 -16.94 12.10 -4.44
N ALA A 60 -16.94 13.43 -4.32
CA ALA A 60 -16.54 14.13 -3.11
C ALA A 60 -17.44 15.31 -2.77
N ASN A 61 -17.44 15.71 -1.50
CA ASN A 61 -18.09 16.92 -1.01
C ASN A 61 -17.14 18.10 -0.78
N ALA A 62 -15.83 17.87 -0.94
CA ALA A 62 -14.79 18.87 -0.72
C ALA A 62 -13.85 18.92 -1.93
N GLN A 63 -13.76 20.10 -2.55
CA GLN A 63 -12.90 20.35 -3.71
C GLN A 63 -11.40 20.05 -3.44
N PRO A 64 -10.83 20.37 -2.27
CA PRO A 64 -9.42 20.06 -1.98
C PRO A 64 -9.05 18.57 -2.11
N LEU A 65 -10.00 17.67 -1.82
CA LEU A 65 -9.78 16.23 -2.02
C LEU A 65 -9.63 15.90 -3.50
N MET A 66 -10.49 16.46 -4.34
CA MET A 66 -10.49 16.24 -5.78
C MET A 66 -9.28 16.89 -6.45
N ASP A 67 -8.89 18.09 -6.02
CA ASP A 67 -7.69 18.77 -6.50
C ASP A 67 -6.43 17.95 -6.20
N HIS A 68 -6.32 17.39 -5.00
CA HIS A 68 -5.21 16.51 -4.65
C HIS A 68 -5.21 15.22 -5.47
N LEU A 69 -6.38 14.60 -5.69
CA LEU A 69 -6.47 13.42 -6.54
C LEU A 69 -6.11 13.74 -7.99
N HIS A 70 -6.51 14.89 -8.49
CA HIS A 70 -6.10 15.37 -9.80
C HIS A 70 -4.58 15.54 -9.88
N LEU A 71 -3.94 16.13 -8.87
CA LEU A 71 -2.47 16.26 -8.83
C LEU A 71 -1.78 14.89 -8.75
N THR A 72 -2.22 14.02 -7.85
CA THR A 72 -1.62 12.69 -7.62
C THR A 72 -1.78 11.74 -8.80
N TYR A 73 -2.94 11.80 -9.46
CA TYR A 73 -3.33 10.89 -10.54
C TYR A 73 -3.44 11.58 -11.90
N HIS A 74 -2.79 12.72 -12.10
CA HIS A 74 -2.97 13.62 -13.25
C HIS A 74 -3.14 12.91 -14.60
N SER A 75 -2.30 11.93 -14.93
CA SER A 75 -2.37 11.18 -16.20
C SER A 75 -3.60 10.28 -16.37
N PHE A 76 -4.31 9.96 -15.29
CA PHE A 76 -5.45 9.04 -15.24
C PHE A 76 -6.74 9.73 -14.78
N TYR A 77 -6.66 10.97 -14.28
CA TYR A 77 -7.77 11.71 -13.72
C TYR A 77 -8.60 12.37 -14.82
N GLN A 78 -9.93 12.20 -14.75
CA GLN A 78 -10.89 12.79 -15.66
C GLN A 78 -11.97 13.53 -14.86
N ALA A 79 -11.92 14.87 -14.89
CA ALA A 79 -12.91 15.72 -14.20
C ALA A 79 -14.32 15.54 -14.79
N ASP A 80 -14.43 15.62 -16.11
CA ASP A 80 -15.68 15.41 -16.85
C ASP A 80 -15.66 14.02 -17.48
N TYR A 81 -15.83 12.98 -16.65
CA TYR A 81 -15.84 11.60 -17.17
C TYR A 81 -16.95 11.43 -18.21
N ARG A 82 -16.52 11.21 -19.46
CA ARG A 82 -17.39 10.71 -20.52
C ARG A 82 -17.11 9.22 -20.63
N THR A 83 -18.17 8.42 -20.72
CA THR A 83 -18.03 6.97 -20.86
C THR A 83 -17.00 6.66 -21.96
N PRO A 84 -15.90 5.96 -21.64
CA PRO A 84 -14.82 5.73 -22.56
C PRO A 84 -15.30 4.89 -23.73
N ALA A 85 -14.62 5.00 -24.87
CA ALA A 85 -14.94 4.20 -26.05
C ALA A 85 -14.60 2.70 -25.87
N THR A 86 -13.83 2.34 -24.84
CA THR A 86 -13.40 0.97 -24.55
C THR A 86 -14.37 0.28 -23.58
N VAL A 87 -14.55 -1.03 -23.77
CA VAL A 87 -15.37 -1.85 -22.86
C VAL A 87 -14.73 -1.87 -21.46
N PRO A 88 -15.49 -1.61 -20.38
CA PRO A 88 -14.93 -1.68 -19.04
C PRO A 88 -14.59 -3.13 -18.67
N LEU A 89 -13.36 -3.35 -18.21
CA LEU A 89 -12.95 -4.60 -17.58
C LEU A 89 -13.50 -4.66 -16.15
N ALA A 90 -13.34 -3.56 -15.41
CA ALA A 90 -13.80 -3.45 -14.03
C ALA A 90 -14.19 -2.00 -13.72
N GLU A 91 -15.26 -1.83 -12.95
CA GLU A 91 -15.73 -0.53 -12.49
C GLU A 91 -16.01 -0.57 -10.99
N SER A 92 -15.67 0.52 -10.33
CA SER A 92 -15.96 0.72 -8.91
C SER A 92 -16.26 2.19 -8.61
N GLU A 93 -16.92 2.44 -7.49
CA GLU A 93 -17.29 3.77 -7.03
C GLU A 93 -16.69 4.03 -5.65
N VAL A 94 -16.05 5.18 -5.48
CA VAL A 94 -15.50 5.65 -4.22
C VAL A 94 -16.10 7.00 -3.89
N ARG A 95 -16.74 7.08 -2.72
CA ARG A 95 -17.30 8.31 -2.18
C ARG A 95 -16.46 8.83 -1.02
N LEU A 96 -15.91 10.02 -1.17
CA LEU A 96 -15.13 10.72 -0.14
C LEU A 96 -15.98 11.82 0.49
N HIS A 97 -16.13 11.82 1.81
CA HIS A 97 -17.02 12.77 2.46
C HIS A 97 -16.42 13.32 3.75
N VAL A 98 -16.13 14.62 3.76
CA VAL A 98 -15.73 15.35 4.97
C VAL A 98 -16.96 15.58 5.84
N GLY A 99 -16.89 15.09 7.08
CA GLY A 99 -17.96 15.13 8.06
C GLY A 99 -18.82 13.86 8.11
N PRO A 100 -19.72 13.77 9.10
CA PRO A 100 -20.57 12.61 9.30
C PRO A 100 -21.68 12.51 8.24
N PRO A 101 -22.30 11.32 8.07
CA PRO A 101 -23.52 11.18 7.29
C PRO A 101 -24.65 12.03 7.89
N GLN A 102 -25.37 12.74 7.02
CA GLN A 102 -26.54 13.53 7.35
C GLN A 102 -27.57 12.67 8.09
N HIS A 103 -28.24 13.27 9.09
CA HIS A 103 -29.26 12.63 9.93
C HIS A 103 -28.80 11.45 10.80
N PHE A 104 -27.76 10.69 10.44
CA PHE A 104 -27.25 9.53 11.16
C PHE A 104 -26.20 9.87 12.22
N GLY A 105 -25.34 10.86 11.94
CA GLY A 105 -24.17 11.14 12.78
C GLY A 105 -23.12 10.04 12.71
N TYR A 106 -22.09 10.11 13.55
CA TYR A 106 -21.03 9.08 13.58
C TYR A 106 -21.48 7.77 14.24
N PRO A 107 -20.92 6.62 13.83
CA PRO A 107 -21.19 5.32 14.44
C PRO A 107 -20.47 5.20 15.81
N THR A 108 -21.03 5.86 16.83
CA THR A 108 -20.48 5.94 18.20
C THR A 108 -20.23 4.57 18.87
N ALA A 109 -20.86 3.50 18.38
CA ALA A 109 -20.59 2.14 18.85
C ALA A 109 -19.17 1.66 18.48
N LEU A 110 -18.70 2.00 17.27
CA LEU A 110 -17.33 1.66 16.83
C LEU A 110 -16.28 2.40 17.67
N GLU A 111 -16.52 3.67 17.99
CA GLU A 111 -15.63 4.43 18.88
C GLU A 111 -15.56 3.83 20.28
N LEU A 112 -16.71 3.43 20.84
CA LEU A 112 -16.77 2.80 22.15
C LEU A 112 -16.05 1.45 22.17
N GLU A 113 -16.21 0.62 21.13
CA GLU A 113 -15.49 -0.64 21.01
C GLU A 113 -13.98 -0.40 20.86
N GLY A 114 -13.57 0.60 20.06
CA GLY A 114 -12.17 1.01 19.94
C GLY A 114 -11.56 1.36 21.30
N ARG A 115 -12.23 2.21 22.08
CA ARG A 115 -11.81 2.57 23.45
C ARG A 115 -11.65 1.35 24.36
N GLN A 116 -12.66 0.47 24.38
CA GLN A 116 -12.65 -0.73 25.22
C GLN A 116 -11.50 -1.67 24.85
N TRP A 117 -11.24 -1.83 23.55
CA TRP A 117 -10.15 -2.67 23.07
C TRP A 117 -8.77 -2.05 23.42
N CYS A 118 -8.58 -0.74 23.25
CA CYS A 118 -7.34 -0.08 23.66
C CYS A 118 -7.07 -0.20 25.16
N GLU A 119 -8.10 -0.01 25.99
CA GLU A 119 -7.99 -0.25 27.44
C GLU A 119 -7.57 -1.70 27.75
N ALA A 120 -8.06 -2.68 26.98
CA ALA A 120 -7.68 -4.08 27.15
C ALA A 120 -6.21 -4.34 26.76
N VAL A 121 -5.74 -3.76 25.64
CA VAL A 121 -4.33 -3.81 25.21
C VAL A 121 -3.43 -3.28 26.32
N TRP A 122 -3.76 -2.12 26.88
CA TRP A 122 -2.96 -1.54 27.96
C TRP A 122 -2.98 -2.32 29.27
N ARG A 123 -4.13 -2.88 29.66
CA ARG A 123 -4.17 -3.80 30.82
C ARG A 123 -3.26 -5.00 30.60
N SER A 124 -3.19 -5.52 29.37
CA SER A 124 -2.28 -6.62 29.04
C SER A 124 -0.80 -6.21 29.09
N GLU A 125 -0.45 -5.01 28.60
CA GLU A 125 0.92 -4.46 28.70
C GLU A 125 1.34 -4.22 30.17
N ALA A 126 0.48 -3.60 30.98
CA ALA A 126 0.75 -3.33 32.39
C ALA A 126 0.92 -4.62 33.20
N ALA A 127 0.11 -5.64 32.94
CA ALA A 127 0.23 -6.95 33.56
C ALA A 127 1.56 -7.64 33.17
N ALA A 128 1.94 -7.59 31.89
CA ALA A 128 3.22 -8.12 31.41
C ALA A 128 4.42 -7.42 32.09
N TYR A 129 4.37 -6.09 32.22
CA TYR A 129 5.40 -5.32 32.92
C TYR A 129 5.53 -5.72 34.40
N GLN A 130 4.42 -5.85 35.13
CA GLN A 130 4.43 -6.26 36.54
C GLN A 130 4.96 -7.70 36.74
N ALA A 131 4.63 -8.62 35.83
CA ALA A 131 5.18 -9.97 35.85
C ALA A 131 6.71 -9.97 35.67
N SER A 132 7.23 -9.10 34.78
CA SER A 132 8.67 -8.97 34.56
C SER A 132 9.43 -8.50 35.80
N LEU A 133 8.85 -7.60 36.61
CA LEU A 133 9.46 -7.09 37.84
C LEU A 133 9.50 -8.13 38.97
N THR A 134 8.59 -9.11 38.95
CA THR A 134 8.44 -10.13 40.00
C THR A 134 9.15 -11.45 39.67
N GLY A 135 9.91 -11.50 38.57
CA GLY A 135 10.62 -12.69 38.12
C GLY A 135 9.71 -13.80 37.57
N GLY A 136 8.43 -13.48 37.29
CA GLY A 136 7.47 -14.40 36.68
C GLY A 136 7.70 -14.51 35.18
N SER A 137 7.60 -15.72 34.63
CA SER A 137 7.50 -15.92 33.19
C SER A 137 6.17 -15.35 32.69
N SER A 138 6.20 -14.22 31.99
CA SER A 138 5.05 -13.77 31.20
C SER A 138 4.91 -14.69 29.99
N THR A 139 4.22 -15.82 30.14
CA THR A 139 3.77 -16.56 28.96
C THR A 139 2.87 -15.63 28.17
N ALA A 140 3.19 -15.40 26.90
CA ALA A 140 2.54 -14.47 25.97
C ALA A 140 1.04 -14.76 25.68
N GLU A 141 0.41 -15.65 26.45
CA GLU A 141 -1.01 -15.97 26.37
C GLU A 141 -1.83 -14.79 26.92
N GLY A 142 -2.35 -13.95 26.02
CA GLY A 142 -3.24 -12.84 26.35
C GLY A 142 -2.74 -11.45 25.97
N TYR A 143 -1.56 -11.32 25.35
CA TYR A 143 -1.12 -10.06 24.78
C TYR A 143 -1.97 -9.71 23.56
N LEU A 144 -2.69 -8.58 23.62
CA LEU A 144 -3.51 -8.12 22.51
C LEU A 144 -2.67 -7.28 21.53
N PRO A 145 -2.86 -7.43 20.21
CA PRO A 145 -2.09 -6.66 19.24
C PRO A 145 -2.34 -5.14 19.38
N PRO A 146 -1.37 -4.27 19.05
CA PRO A 146 -1.51 -2.80 19.12
C PRO A 146 -2.47 -2.17 18.12
N THR A 147 -2.92 -2.93 17.12
CA THR A 147 -3.74 -2.42 16.01
C THR A 147 -4.83 -3.41 15.67
N ARG A 148 -6.06 -2.92 15.46
CA ARG A 148 -7.22 -3.73 15.09
C ARG A 148 -8.15 -2.94 14.16
N TRP A 149 -8.88 -3.66 13.32
CA TRP A 149 -10.05 -3.12 12.61
C TRP A 149 -11.33 -3.48 13.39
N VAL A 150 -12.14 -2.47 13.65
CA VAL A 150 -13.45 -2.60 14.28
C VAL A 150 -14.50 -2.50 13.19
N ARG A 151 -15.38 -3.50 13.06
CA ARG A 151 -16.34 -3.60 11.95
C ARG A 151 -17.75 -3.73 12.50
N GLN A 152 -18.67 -2.99 11.89
CA GLN A 152 -20.09 -3.10 12.12
C GLN A 152 -20.79 -3.44 10.80
N GLY A 153 -21.61 -4.49 10.81
CA GLY A 153 -22.45 -4.87 9.67
C GLY A 153 -23.59 -3.87 9.44
N LEU A 154 -23.89 -3.64 8.18
CA LEU A 154 -25.12 -3.03 7.67
C LEU A 154 -26.00 -4.14 7.07
N LEU A 155 -27.18 -3.79 6.54
CA LEU A 155 -28.07 -4.77 5.91
C LEU A 155 -27.48 -5.44 4.65
N ASP A 156 -26.69 -4.71 3.88
CA ASP A 156 -26.13 -5.10 2.57
C ASP A 156 -24.66 -4.63 2.42
N GLY A 157 -23.98 -4.39 3.54
CA GLY A 157 -22.62 -3.85 3.55
C GLY A 157 -22.04 -3.76 4.96
N PHE A 158 -21.08 -2.87 5.14
CA PHE A 158 -20.45 -2.64 6.43
C PHE A 158 -19.89 -1.22 6.57
N VAL A 159 -19.63 -0.84 7.81
CA VAL A 159 -18.78 0.29 8.18
C VAL A 159 -17.70 -0.20 9.14
N THR A 160 -16.49 0.32 9.00
CA THR A 160 -15.34 -0.10 9.79
C THR A 160 -14.37 1.05 10.03
N GLN A 161 -13.56 0.90 11.06
CA GLN A 161 -12.53 1.86 11.45
C GLN A 161 -11.31 1.08 11.92
N ARG A 162 -10.11 1.54 11.54
CA ARG A 162 -8.86 1.05 12.12
C ARG A 162 -8.59 1.83 13.40
N VAL A 163 -8.28 1.09 14.46
CA VAL A 163 -7.88 1.63 15.76
C VAL A 163 -6.45 1.18 16.02
N THR A 164 -5.58 2.13 16.33
CA THR A 164 -4.20 1.87 16.74
C THR A 164 -4.04 2.38 18.16
N ALA A 165 -3.86 1.45 19.10
CA ALA A 165 -3.46 1.79 20.45
C ALA A 165 -2.05 2.38 20.39
N HIS A 166 -1.87 3.53 21.03
CA HIS A 166 -0.53 4.07 21.28
C HIS A 166 0.14 3.14 22.28
N THR A 167 0.96 2.24 21.74
CA THR A 167 1.69 1.21 22.49
C THR A 167 3.11 1.70 22.76
N GLY A 168 3.62 1.41 23.95
CA GLY A 168 4.91 1.95 24.37
C GLY A 168 5.08 2.12 25.88
N VAL A 169 4.54 1.21 26.69
CA VAL A 169 4.69 1.28 28.14
C VAL A 169 5.58 0.14 28.64
N THR A 170 6.88 0.25 28.39
CA THR A 170 7.90 -0.59 29.06
C THR A 170 8.61 0.13 30.20
N THR A 171 8.20 1.37 30.53
CA THR A 171 8.76 2.15 31.65
C THR A 171 7.68 2.50 32.68
N ALA A 172 8.02 2.42 33.96
CA ALA A 172 7.14 2.81 35.07
C ALA A 172 6.63 4.26 34.95
N ASP A 173 7.43 5.14 34.36
CA ASP A 173 7.12 6.57 34.21
C ASP A 173 5.90 6.84 33.32
N MET A 174 5.70 6.02 32.28
CA MET A 174 4.56 6.15 31.37
C MET A 174 3.25 5.65 32.01
N LEU A 175 3.29 4.56 32.79
CA LEU A 175 2.15 4.11 33.61
C LEU A 175 1.76 5.21 34.60
N HIS A 176 2.75 5.77 35.29
CA HIS A 176 2.53 6.84 36.25
C HIS A 176 1.97 8.11 35.59
N THR A 177 2.49 8.50 34.43
CA THR A 177 2.00 9.68 33.68
C THR A 177 0.55 9.52 33.25
N HIS A 178 0.17 8.33 32.78
CA HIS A 178 -1.22 8.04 32.42
C HIS A 178 -2.15 8.05 33.64
N ASP A 179 -1.75 7.41 34.75
CA ASP A 179 -2.51 7.41 35.99
C ASP A 179 -2.67 8.83 36.56
N MET A 180 -1.62 9.64 36.53
CA MET A 180 -1.66 11.05 36.92
C MET A 180 -2.58 11.86 36.01
N ALA A 181 -2.46 11.73 34.68
CA ALA A 181 -3.33 12.43 33.73
C ALA A 181 -4.82 12.09 33.98
N SER A 182 -5.11 10.81 34.23
CA SER A 182 -6.45 10.34 34.60
C SER A 182 -6.94 10.96 35.92
N GLN A 183 -6.08 11.02 36.95
CA GLN A 183 -6.39 11.64 38.24
C GLN A 183 -6.69 13.15 38.11
N TYR A 184 -6.01 13.85 37.19
CA TYR A 184 -6.26 15.26 36.89
C TYR A 184 -7.39 15.50 35.87
N GLY A 185 -8.06 14.45 35.40
CA GLY A 185 -9.17 14.57 34.45
C GLY A 185 -8.74 14.96 33.03
N HIS A 186 -7.45 14.83 32.70
CA HIS A 186 -6.94 15.02 31.35
C HIS A 186 -7.08 13.71 30.56
N ALA A 187 -7.71 13.78 29.40
CA ALA A 187 -7.73 12.68 28.45
C ALA A 187 -6.50 12.82 27.53
N LEU A 188 -5.49 11.98 27.73
CA LEU A 188 -4.53 11.67 26.67
C LEU A 188 -5.20 10.58 25.82
N PRO A 189 -5.76 10.89 24.64
CA PRO A 189 -6.46 9.90 23.84
C PRO A 189 -5.48 8.75 23.55
N PRO A 190 -5.79 7.54 24.02
CA PRO A 190 -4.78 6.49 24.08
C PRO A 190 -4.56 5.73 22.79
N PHE A 191 -5.19 6.22 21.73
CA PHE A 191 -5.23 5.61 20.44
C PHE A 191 -5.55 6.65 19.39
N ASP A 192 -5.16 6.32 18.16
CA ASP A 192 -5.61 6.99 16.96
C ASP A 192 -6.62 6.12 16.23
N CYS A 193 -7.64 6.78 15.69
CA CYS A 193 -8.62 6.17 14.82
C CYS A 193 -8.45 6.69 13.40
N SER A 194 -8.54 5.79 12.42
CA SER A 194 -8.71 6.18 11.03
C SER A 194 -10.07 6.85 10.81
N PRO A 195 -10.32 7.47 9.64
CA PRO A 195 -11.68 7.70 9.18
C PRO A 195 -12.50 6.39 9.12
N TYR A 196 -13.80 6.54 8.91
CA TYR A 196 -14.71 5.42 8.68
C TYR A 196 -14.65 4.99 7.22
N TYR A 197 -14.37 3.71 7.02
CA TYR A 197 -14.47 3.03 5.74
C TYR A 197 -15.82 2.35 5.67
N GLY A 198 -16.55 2.55 4.59
CA GLY A 198 -17.75 1.77 4.27
C GLY A 198 -17.59 1.03 2.96
N GLY A 199 -18.20 -0.14 2.88
CA GLY A 199 -18.24 -0.94 1.65
C GLY A 199 -19.56 -1.68 1.50
N HIS A 200 -20.06 -1.73 0.28
CA HIS A 200 -21.16 -2.63 -0.09
C HIS A 200 -20.67 -4.09 -0.07
N GLN A 201 -21.55 -5.07 0.12
CA GLN A 201 -21.19 -6.49 0.16
C GLN A 201 -20.46 -6.99 -1.10
N SER A 202 -20.75 -6.40 -2.27
CA SER A 202 -20.07 -6.72 -3.55
C SER A 202 -18.72 -6.04 -3.72
N LEU A 203 -18.31 -5.19 -2.77
CA LEU A 203 -17.06 -4.42 -2.79
C LEU A 203 -16.81 -3.61 -4.07
N ARG A 204 -17.86 -3.30 -4.85
CA ARG A 204 -17.79 -2.38 -5.99
C ARG A 204 -18.03 -0.93 -5.60
N GLN A 205 -18.68 -0.70 -4.46
CA GLN A 205 -18.96 0.62 -3.94
C GLN A 205 -18.33 0.78 -2.56
N TRP A 206 -17.58 1.86 -2.41
CA TRP A 206 -16.85 2.21 -1.21
C TRP A 206 -17.17 3.63 -0.79
N CYS A 207 -17.06 3.91 0.50
CA CYS A 207 -17.02 5.27 1.00
C CYS A 207 -15.95 5.44 2.08
N LEU A 208 -15.44 6.66 2.19
CA LEU A 208 -14.56 7.11 3.26
C LEU A 208 -15.16 8.40 3.83
N PHE A 209 -15.45 8.43 5.12
CA PHE A 209 -15.97 9.63 5.78
C PHE A 209 -15.41 9.83 7.17
N GLY A 210 -15.32 11.08 7.62
CA GLY A 210 -14.65 11.45 8.87
C GLY A 210 -14.28 12.93 8.90
N GLU A 211 -13.48 13.34 9.87
CA GLU A 211 -13.04 14.73 9.98
C GLU A 211 -12.06 15.11 8.86
N GLY A 212 -12.02 16.40 8.52
CA GLY A 212 -11.28 16.88 7.35
C GLY A 212 -9.76 16.70 7.44
N ASP A 213 -9.21 16.71 8.66
CA ASP A 213 -7.82 16.39 8.97
C ASP A 213 -7.51 14.90 8.80
N GLN A 214 -8.46 14.02 9.13
CA GLN A 214 -8.32 12.57 8.94
C GLN A 214 -8.44 12.17 7.47
N LEU A 215 -9.23 12.92 6.70
CA LEU A 215 -9.35 12.80 5.25
C LEU A 215 -8.37 13.71 4.51
N ASP A 216 -7.40 14.33 5.21
CA ASP A 216 -6.42 15.18 4.56
C ASP A 216 -5.83 14.43 3.36
N ALA A 217 -5.82 15.10 2.23
CA ALA A 217 -5.55 14.47 0.96
C ALA A 217 -4.10 13.96 0.88
N SER A 218 -3.19 14.55 1.67
CA SER A 218 -1.83 14.04 1.90
C SER A 218 -1.76 12.70 2.66
N GLY A 219 -2.88 12.26 3.24
CA GLY A 219 -2.98 11.08 4.10
C GLY A 219 -3.12 9.75 3.36
N ASP A 220 -2.74 8.67 4.04
CA ASP A 220 -2.75 7.31 3.48
C ASP A 220 -4.16 6.74 3.24
N HIS A 221 -5.18 7.33 3.87
CA HIS A 221 -6.52 6.74 3.91
C HIS A 221 -7.25 6.80 2.58
N VAL A 222 -7.14 7.92 1.86
CA VAL A 222 -7.74 8.11 0.53
C VAL A 222 -7.10 7.15 -0.46
N ASN A 223 -5.76 7.14 -0.56
CA ASN A 223 -5.03 6.21 -1.42
C ASN A 223 -5.34 4.74 -1.08
N LYS A 224 -5.52 4.43 0.21
CA LYS A 224 -5.90 3.09 0.66
C LYS A 224 -7.30 2.68 0.22
N VAL A 225 -8.32 3.55 0.33
CA VAL A 225 -9.67 3.19 -0.14
C VAL A 225 -9.71 3.07 -1.66
N LEU A 226 -8.97 3.90 -2.39
CA LEU A 226 -8.83 3.78 -3.84
C LEU A 226 -8.16 2.46 -4.24
N ALA A 227 -7.09 2.07 -3.55
CA ALA A 227 -6.46 0.78 -3.75
C ALA A 227 -7.43 -0.36 -3.45
N LEU A 228 -8.17 -0.32 -2.33
CA LEU A 228 -9.16 -1.36 -2.02
C LEU A 228 -10.22 -1.49 -3.12
N SER A 229 -10.75 -0.36 -3.60
CA SER A 229 -11.74 -0.30 -4.67
C SER A 229 -11.23 -0.83 -6.01
N TYR A 230 -10.00 -0.45 -6.39
CA TYR A 230 -9.34 -0.96 -7.58
C TYR A 230 -9.15 -2.48 -7.50
N HIS A 231 -8.50 -2.97 -6.43
CA HIS A 231 -8.14 -4.38 -6.34
C HIS A 231 -9.40 -5.26 -6.20
N SER A 232 -10.41 -4.85 -5.42
CA SER A 232 -11.65 -5.63 -5.28
C SER A 232 -12.41 -5.78 -6.60
N SER A 233 -12.51 -4.70 -7.39
CA SER A 233 -13.21 -4.74 -8.67
C SER A 233 -12.45 -5.55 -9.72
N VAL A 234 -11.13 -5.46 -9.75
CA VAL A 234 -10.29 -6.27 -10.65
C VAL A 234 -10.31 -7.74 -10.25
N LEU A 235 -10.18 -8.08 -8.97
CA LEU A 235 -10.27 -9.46 -8.47
C LEU A 235 -11.60 -10.10 -8.87
N ALA A 236 -12.71 -9.38 -8.68
CA ALA A 236 -14.04 -9.85 -9.08
C ALA A 236 -14.19 -10.04 -10.59
N ALA A 237 -13.51 -9.22 -11.40
CA ALA A 237 -13.60 -9.27 -12.87
C ALA A 237 -12.69 -10.35 -13.47
N THR A 238 -11.47 -10.53 -12.96
CA THR A 238 -10.45 -11.40 -13.56
C THR A 238 -10.28 -12.74 -12.85
N ARG A 239 -10.89 -12.92 -11.67
CA ARG A 239 -10.64 -14.08 -10.78
C ARG A 239 -9.14 -14.25 -10.49
N GLY A 240 -8.45 -13.13 -10.38
CA GLY A 240 -7.02 -13.08 -10.15
C GLY A 240 -6.61 -13.31 -8.71
N VAL A 241 -5.33 -13.11 -8.47
CA VAL A 241 -4.67 -13.26 -7.17
C VAL A 241 -4.05 -11.93 -6.76
N TRP A 242 -4.20 -11.56 -5.49
CA TRP A 242 -3.57 -10.37 -4.93
C TRP A 242 -2.17 -10.67 -4.38
N LEU A 243 -1.15 -10.18 -5.06
CA LEU A 243 0.25 -10.38 -4.70
C LEU A 243 0.89 -9.10 -4.15
N ARG A 244 1.80 -9.27 -3.20
CA ARG A 244 2.77 -8.25 -2.78
C ARG A 244 3.97 -8.26 -3.73
N ALA A 245 3.79 -7.67 -4.91
CA ALA A 245 4.83 -7.59 -5.92
C ALA A 245 4.96 -6.18 -6.50
N ALA A 246 6.19 -5.84 -6.88
CA ALA A 246 6.41 -4.78 -7.86
C ALA A 246 6.48 -5.41 -9.25
N VAL A 247 5.89 -4.74 -10.25
CA VAL A 247 5.86 -5.23 -11.64
C VAL A 247 6.44 -4.17 -12.54
N VAL A 248 7.52 -4.53 -13.23
CA VAL A 248 8.21 -3.69 -14.22
C VAL A 248 7.90 -4.23 -15.61
N THR A 249 7.54 -3.33 -16.52
CA THR A 249 7.10 -3.65 -17.87
C THR A 249 7.96 -2.91 -18.89
N SER A 250 8.39 -3.58 -19.96
CA SER A 250 9.10 -2.92 -21.06
C SER A 250 8.12 -2.33 -22.06
N ARG A 251 8.28 -1.04 -22.38
CA ARG A 251 7.49 -0.37 -23.41
C ARG A 251 7.78 -0.93 -24.81
N GLU A 252 9.01 -1.39 -25.06
CA GLU A 252 9.43 -1.86 -26.38
C GLU A 252 8.98 -3.28 -26.67
N SER A 253 9.18 -4.21 -25.72
CA SER A 253 8.89 -5.63 -25.91
C SER A 253 7.51 -6.05 -25.39
N GLY A 254 6.89 -5.24 -24.51
CA GLY A 254 5.66 -5.59 -23.82
C GLY A 254 5.80 -6.72 -22.81
N LYS A 255 7.04 -7.17 -22.51
CA LYS A 255 7.31 -8.16 -21.48
C LYS A 255 7.20 -7.52 -20.10
N MET A 256 6.85 -8.33 -19.12
CA MET A 256 6.88 -7.94 -17.70
C MET A 256 7.76 -8.85 -16.86
N ALA A 257 8.25 -8.31 -15.76
CA ALA A 257 8.99 -9.05 -14.74
C ALA A 257 8.36 -8.76 -13.37
N TRP A 258 8.16 -9.82 -12.59
CA TRP A 258 7.60 -9.72 -11.24
C TRP A 258 8.72 -9.70 -10.22
N ILE A 259 8.70 -8.74 -9.31
CA ILE A 259 9.62 -8.65 -8.18
C ILE A 259 8.81 -8.96 -6.93
N VAL A 260 9.04 -10.13 -6.34
CA VAL A 260 8.29 -10.67 -5.20
C VAL A 260 9.19 -10.80 -3.97
N GLY A 261 8.60 -10.84 -2.79
CA GLY A 261 9.34 -10.98 -1.53
C GLY A 261 8.58 -10.39 -0.34
N PRO A 262 9.09 -10.57 0.88
CA PRO A 262 8.42 -10.16 2.10
C PRO A 262 8.31 -8.63 2.23
N ARG A 263 7.50 -8.17 3.19
CA ARG A 263 7.40 -6.74 3.49
C ARG A 263 8.78 -6.19 3.88
N GLY A 264 9.17 -5.07 3.29
CA GLY A 264 10.48 -4.44 3.57
C GLY A 264 11.63 -4.98 2.74
N SER A 265 11.45 -6.00 1.89
CA SER A 265 12.55 -6.61 1.10
C SER A 265 13.14 -5.74 -0.02
N GLY A 266 12.72 -4.48 -0.15
CA GLY A 266 13.26 -3.56 -1.16
C GLY A 266 12.66 -3.68 -2.57
N LYS A 267 11.58 -4.46 -2.79
CA LYS A 267 10.94 -4.64 -4.12
C LYS A 267 10.71 -3.32 -4.87
N THR A 268 10.06 -2.38 -4.19
CA THR A 268 9.72 -1.07 -4.74
C THR A 268 10.97 -0.28 -5.10
N THR A 269 12.00 -0.33 -4.24
CA THR A 269 13.27 0.33 -4.50
C THR A 269 13.97 -0.28 -5.70
N LEU A 270 14.06 -1.62 -5.80
CA LEU A 270 14.66 -2.29 -6.95
C LEU A 270 13.94 -1.89 -8.25
N ALA A 271 12.60 -1.83 -8.25
CA ALA A 271 11.84 -1.35 -9.39
C ALA A 271 12.22 0.10 -9.77
N LEU A 272 12.40 0.99 -8.79
CA LEU A 272 12.89 2.36 -9.02
C LEU A 272 14.31 2.41 -9.59
N HIS A 273 15.21 1.49 -9.19
CA HIS A 273 16.54 1.38 -9.80
C HIS A 273 16.46 0.92 -11.26
N CYS A 274 15.57 -0.02 -11.58
CA CYS A 274 15.31 -0.42 -12.96
C CYS A 274 14.85 0.78 -13.81
N LEU A 275 13.88 1.55 -13.33
CA LEU A 275 13.40 2.76 -14.00
C LEU A 275 14.52 3.80 -14.16
N ALA A 276 15.32 4.04 -13.11
CA ALA A 276 16.44 4.97 -13.16
C ALA A 276 17.48 4.60 -14.22
N ALA A 277 17.81 3.31 -14.34
CA ALA A 277 18.81 2.80 -15.27
C ALA A 277 18.29 2.65 -16.71
N HIS A 278 16.99 2.41 -16.88
CA HIS A 278 16.38 1.98 -18.14
C HIS A 278 15.08 2.76 -18.44
N PRO A 279 15.16 3.89 -19.18
CA PRO A 279 14.02 4.78 -19.42
C PRO A 279 12.88 4.19 -20.26
N GLU A 280 13.11 3.07 -20.94
CA GLU A 280 12.11 2.30 -21.68
C GLU A 280 11.23 1.42 -20.79
N LEU A 281 11.60 1.26 -19.52
CA LEU A 281 10.82 0.52 -18.54
C LEU A 281 9.75 1.41 -17.91
N GLU A 282 8.63 0.79 -17.57
CA GLU A 282 7.46 1.39 -16.93
C GLU A 282 7.06 0.59 -15.71
N LEU A 283 6.39 1.25 -14.76
CA LEU A 283 5.89 0.60 -13.56
C LEU A 283 4.42 0.22 -13.73
N THR A 284 4.11 -1.06 -13.62
CA THR A 284 2.72 -1.55 -13.57
C THR A 284 2.19 -1.61 -12.15
N ALA A 285 3.04 -1.99 -11.19
CA ALA A 285 2.70 -1.99 -9.76
C ALA A 285 3.96 -1.75 -8.92
N SER A 286 3.82 -1.05 -7.79
CA SER A 286 4.94 -0.66 -6.92
C SER A 286 5.12 -1.55 -5.69
N GLU A 287 4.04 -2.06 -5.10
CA GLU A 287 4.08 -2.84 -3.85
C GLU A 287 2.98 -3.92 -3.81
N ASP A 288 1.83 -3.63 -4.42
CA ASP A 288 0.67 -4.50 -4.49
C ASP A 288 0.17 -4.60 -5.94
N CYS A 289 -0.11 -5.82 -6.40
CA CYS A 289 -0.66 -6.06 -7.72
C CYS A 289 -1.69 -7.18 -7.73
N VAL A 290 -2.68 -7.10 -8.59
CA VAL A 290 -3.52 -8.23 -8.97
C VAL A 290 -2.96 -8.83 -10.25
N VAL A 291 -2.73 -10.14 -10.22
CA VAL A 291 -2.30 -10.92 -11.39
C VAL A 291 -3.38 -11.92 -11.75
N SER A 292 -3.53 -12.19 -13.05
CA SER A 292 -4.42 -13.25 -13.53
C SER A 292 -3.93 -13.77 -14.88
N SER A 293 -4.56 -14.85 -15.36
CA SER A 293 -4.48 -15.23 -16.77
C SER A 293 -4.83 -14.03 -17.66
N GLY A 294 -3.91 -13.69 -18.56
CA GLY A 294 -4.13 -12.69 -19.60
C GLY A 294 -4.71 -13.30 -20.87
N SER A 295 -4.59 -14.63 -21.06
CA SER A 295 -5.18 -15.35 -22.18
C SER A 295 -6.70 -15.20 -22.23
N ALA A 296 -7.38 -15.27 -21.07
CA ALA A 296 -8.82 -15.03 -20.98
C ALA A 296 -9.22 -13.63 -21.47
N LEU A 297 -8.45 -12.59 -21.12
CA LEU A 297 -8.68 -11.21 -21.56
C LEU A 297 -8.36 -11.01 -23.04
N ALA A 298 -7.33 -11.70 -23.53
CA ALA A 298 -6.94 -11.67 -24.94
C ALA A 298 -7.85 -12.52 -25.85
N GLY A 299 -8.83 -13.25 -25.29
CA GLY A 299 -9.68 -14.18 -26.03
C GLY A 299 -8.90 -15.36 -26.63
N ARG A 300 -7.83 -15.79 -25.96
CA ARG A 300 -6.92 -16.87 -26.39
C ARG A 300 -6.83 -17.95 -25.30
N SER A 301 -6.29 -19.10 -25.65
CA SER A 301 -5.95 -20.16 -24.70
C SER A 301 -4.44 -20.34 -24.66
N GLY A 302 -3.83 -20.07 -23.50
CA GLY A 302 -2.41 -20.24 -23.23
C GLY A 302 -1.48 -19.33 -24.03
N GLY A 303 -0.16 -19.51 -23.81
CA GLY A 303 0.90 -18.83 -24.55
C GLY A 303 1.69 -17.81 -23.73
N ASN A 304 1.81 -18.03 -22.42
CA ASN A 304 2.47 -17.14 -21.47
C ASN A 304 1.94 -15.71 -21.60
N VAL A 305 0.64 -15.49 -21.44
CA VAL A 305 0.03 -14.16 -21.48
C VAL A 305 -0.61 -13.88 -20.14
N TRP A 306 -0.10 -12.88 -19.44
CA TRP A 306 -0.53 -12.54 -18.10
C TRP A 306 -1.16 -11.16 -18.07
N PHE A 307 -2.13 -11.00 -17.18
CA PHE A 307 -2.57 -9.68 -16.75
C PHE A 307 -1.86 -9.33 -15.44
N ALA A 308 -1.37 -8.11 -15.36
CA ALA A 308 -0.93 -7.49 -14.12
C ALA A 308 -1.51 -6.09 -14.02
N GLY A 309 -2.08 -5.77 -12.86
CA GLY A 309 -2.62 -4.45 -12.58
C GLY A 309 -2.40 -4.01 -11.13
N GLY A 310 -2.25 -2.71 -10.93
CA GLY A 310 -2.08 -2.12 -9.61
C GLY A 310 -2.53 -0.67 -9.61
N MET A 311 -3.06 -0.22 -8.48
CA MET A 311 -3.42 1.19 -8.29
C MET A 311 -2.14 2.03 -8.26
N PRO A 312 -1.95 3.02 -9.17
CA PRO A 312 -0.89 3.99 -9.02
C PRO A 312 -0.96 4.61 -7.64
N SER A 313 0.17 4.74 -6.98
CA SER A 313 0.20 5.40 -5.67
C SER A 313 1.50 6.13 -5.49
N PRO A 314 1.51 7.24 -4.72
CA PRO A 314 2.74 7.86 -4.30
C PRO A 314 3.66 6.83 -3.63
N ILE A 315 4.88 6.73 -4.12
CA ILE A 315 5.82 5.71 -3.68
C ILE A 315 6.53 6.23 -2.43
N LYS A 316 6.40 5.49 -1.34
CA LYS A 316 7.08 5.80 -0.09
C LYS A 316 8.39 5.04 0.00
N VAL A 317 9.49 5.74 0.20
CA VAL A 317 10.82 5.14 0.33
C VAL A 317 11.45 5.53 1.67
N GLY A 318 12.23 4.63 2.28
CA GLY A 318 12.99 4.98 3.47
C GLY A 318 14.24 5.78 3.14
N LEU A 319 14.89 6.32 4.17
CA LEU A 319 16.16 7.04 4.06
C LEU A 319 17.23 6.23 3.32
N GLY A 320 17.22 4.90 3.45
CA GLY A 320 18.11 3.98 2.73
C GLY A 320 18.05 4.15 1.20
N ALA A 321 16.88 4.41 0.63
CA ALA A 321 16.75 4.65 -0.82
C ALA A 321 17.34 6.00 -1.27
N VAL A 322 17.42 6.96 -0.36
CA VAL A 322 17.86 8.35 -0.59
C VAL A 322 19.37 8.47 -0.38
N LEU A 323 19.90 7.86 0.68
CA LEU A 323 21.27 8.02 1.16
C LEU A 323 21.97 6.72 1.59
N GLY A 324 21.27 5.57 1.59
CA GLY A 324 21.76 4.33 2.19
C GLY A 324 23.06 3.80 1.59
N SER A 325 23.73 2.93 2.34
CA SER A 325 25.07 2.45 1.98
C SER A 325 25.05 1.36 0.90
N LEU A 326 23.90 0.72 0.66
CA LEU A 326 23.71 -0.38 -0.29
C LEU A 326 23.29 0.06 -1.72
N SER A 327 23.74 1.22 -2.19
CA SER A 327 23.44 1.85 -3.50
C SER A 327 22.18 2.74 -3.49
N PRO A 328 22.32 4.05 -3.19
CA PRO A 328 21.19 4.98 -3.21
C PRO A 328 20.69 5.19 -4.64
N ASN A 329 19.39 5.40 -4.81
CA ASN A 329 18.85 5.76 -6.12
C ASN A 329 19.10 7.26 -6.38
N ALA A 330 19.99 7.57 -7.33
CA ALA A 330 20.43 8.94 -7.58
C ALA A 330 19.28 9.92 -7.89
N PHE A 331 18.23 9.47 -8.58
CA PHE A 331 17.07 10.33 -8.91
C PHE A 331 16.19 10.57 -7.68
N VAL A 332 15.90 9.52 -6.92
CA VAL A 332 15.15 9.62 -5.65
C VAL A 332 15.91 10.48 -4.65
N GLY A 333 17.23 10.27 -4.53
CA GLY A 333 18.12 11.05 -3.68
C GLY A 333 18.18 12.52 -4.06
N ALA A 334 18.27 12.83 -5.36
CA ALA A 334 18.23 14.20 -5.86
C ALA A 334 16.88 14.88 -5.60
N HIS A 335 15.77 14.15 -5.83
CA HIS A 335 14.42 14.66 -5.61
C HIS A 335 14.16 14.99 -4.12
N HIS A 336 14.58 14.11 -3.21
CA HIS A 336 14.38 14.27 -1.76
C HIS A 336 15.52 14.98 -1.03
N ARG A 337 16.46 15.60 -1.76
CA ARG A 337 17.66 16.20 -1.17
C ARG A 337 17.31 17.29 -0.15
N ARG A 338 16.24 18.04 -0.39
CA ARG A 338 15.79 19.10 0.53
C ARG A 338 15.22 18.52 1.83
N GLU A 339 14.33 17.55 1.74
CA GLU A 339 13.71 16.85 2.86
C GLU A 339 14.76 16.14 3.72
N MET A 340 15.76 15.57 3.06
CA MET A 340 16.93 14.96 3.69
C MET A 340 17.74 15.99 4.48
N LEU A 341 18.08 17.15 3.89
CA LEU A 341 18.77 18.23 4.60
C LEU A 341 17.98 18.77 5.80
N GLN A 342 16.65 18.85 5.68
CA GLN A 342 15.77 19.23 6.79
C GLN A 342 15.81 18.21 7.93
N LEU A 343 15.85 16.91 7.59
CA LEU A 343 15.97 15.84 8.58
C LEU A 343 17.32 15.90 9.32
N LEU A 344 18.41 16.19 8.60
CA LEU A 344 19.76 16.29 9.17
C LEU A 344 19.94 17.51 10.09
N THR A 345 19.36 18.65 9.72
CA THR A 345 19.56 19.93 10.44
C THR A 345 18.56 20.18 11.55
N GLY A 346 17.51 19.35 11.67
CA GLY A 346 16.46 19.52 12.69
C GLY A 346 15.58 20.77 12.50
N ALA A 347 15.75 21.50 11.39
CA ALA A 347 15.06 22.75 11.12
C ALA A 347 13.56 22.53 10.88
N ARG A 348 12.73 22.74 11.91
CA ARG A 348 11.27 22.77 11.79
C ARG A 348 10.81 24.13 11.24
N GLY A 349 10.44 24.18 9.97
CA GLY A 349 9.38 25.07 9.47
C GLY A 349 9.66 26.56 9.20
N GLY A 350 10.86 27.10 9.39
CA GLY A 350 11.12 28.55 9.25
C GLY A 350 11.97 28.98 8.04
N ASP A 351 13.23 28.53 7.99
CA ASP A 351 14.25 29.09 7.06
C ASP A 351 14.51 28.28 5.78
N THR A 352 13.70 27.25 5.52
CA THR A 352 14.07 26.19 4.56
C THR A 352 13.67 26.49 3.11
N ARG A 353 13.15 27.68 2.80
CA ARG A 353 12.92 28.11 1.40
C ARG A 353 14.21 28.52 0.67
N GLN A 354 15.33 28.64 1.39
CA GLN A 354 16.63 29.06 0.82
C GLN A 354 17.67 27.93 0.71
N VAL A 355 17.35 26.69 1.09
CA VAL A 355 18.32 25.60 0.97
C VAL A 355 18.41 25.18 -0.49
N ASP A 356 19.43 25.68 -1.17
CA ASP A 356 19.77 25.29 -2.54
C ASP A 356 20.11 23.79 -2.58
N PRO A 357 19.32 22.93 -3.24
CA PRO A 357 19.62 21.52 -3.34
C PRO A 357 20.92 21.26 -4.13
N ALA A 358 21.42 22.19 -4.93
CA ALA A 358 22.68 22.01 -5.67
C ALA A 358 23.93 22.25 -4.80
N ARG A 359 23.79 22.79 -3.59
CA ARG A 359 24.96 23.10 -2.76
C ARG A 359 25.66 21.83 -2.23
N PRO A 360 26.99 21.85 -2.08
CA PRO A 360 27.69 20.80 -1.35
C PRO A 360 27.27 20.77 0.12
N LEU A 361 27.38 19.58 0.73
CA LEU A 361 27.11 19.41 2.15
C LEU A 361 28.13 20.21 2.97
N THR A 362 27.70 20.77 4.09
CA THR A 362 28.63 21.34 5.07
C THR A 362 29.31 20.21 5.85
N PRO A 363 30.49 20.44 6.44
CA PRO A 363 31.16 19.42 7.26
C PRO A 363 30.29 18.86 8.40
N ALA A 364 29.40 19.68 8.97
CA ALA A 364 28.45 19.24 10.00
C ALA A 364 27.36 18.31 9.43
N GLU A 365 26.85 18.61 8.22
CA GLU A 365 25.88 17.76 7.52
C GLU A 365 26.51 16.45 7.05
N GLU A 366 27.75 16.49 6.55
CA GLU A 366 28.52 15.28 6.21
C GLU A 366 28.72 14.40 7.44
N HIS A 367 29.08 14.99 8.58
CA HIS A 367 29.20 14.26 9.84
C HIS A 367 27.87 13.64 10.30
N ALA A 368 26.77 14.38 10.18
CA ALA A 368 25.43 13.88 10.51
C ALA A 368 25.00 12.73 9.59
N VAL A 369 25.28 12.82 8.28
CA VAL A 369 25.06 11.73 7.33
C VAL A 369 25.89 10.51 7.73
N HIS A 370 27.18 10.68 8.01
CA HIS A 370 28.04 9.59 8.46
C HIS A 370 27.51 8.91 9.72
N HIS A 371 27.03 9.68 10.69
CA HIS A 371 26.42 9.14 11.91
C HIS A 371 25.10 8.41 11.63
N LEU A 372 24.26 8.91 10.72
CA LEU A 372 23.04 8.20 10.32
C LEU A 372 23.37 6.87 9.64
N LEU A 373 24.37 6.84 8.76
CA LEU A 373 24.80 5.63 8.06
C LEU A 373 25.45 4.57 8.97
N GLN A 374 25.69 4.87 10.25
CA GLN A 374 26.06 3.86 11.26
C GLN A 374 24.87 3.02 11.73
N ASN A 375 23.63 3.41 11.43
CA ASN A 375 22.46 2.60 11.73
C ASN A 375 22.42 1.35 10.84
N PRO A 376 21.85 0.23 11.33
CA PRO A 376 21.59 -0.94 10.50
C PRO A 376 20.75 -0.56 9.27
N GLU A 377 21.00 -1.24 8.15
CA GLU A 377 20.27 -0.99 6.90
C GLU A 377 18.76 -1.19 7.09
N SER A 378 18.30 -2.20 7.85
CA SER A 378 16.87 -2.38 8.17
C SER A 378 16.22 -1.14 8.79
N VAL A 379 16.97 -0.39 9.61
CA VAL A 379 16.53 0.88 10.19
C VAL A 379 16.52 1.97 9.13
N LEU A 380 17.58 2.10 8.34
CA LEU A 380 17.67 3.13 7.29
C LEU A 380 16.58 2.98 6.22
N TRP A 381 16.29 1.76 5.78
CA TRP A 381 15.26 1.46 4.78
C TRP A 381 13.82 1.69 5.27
N SER A 382 13.60 1.79 6.59
CA SER A 382 12.31 2.10 7.18
C SER A 382 12.22 3.52 7.73
N MET A 383 13.36 4.15 8.01
CA MET A 383 13.45 5.50 8.58
C MET A 383 12.82 6.54 7.67
N ALA A 384 11.99 7.40 8.26
CA ALA A 384 11.37 8.54 7.60
C ALA A 384 10.58 8.19 6.30
N LYS A 385 10.11 6.94 6.16
CA LYS A 385 9.35 6.48 4.98
C LYS A 385 8.12 7.34 4.64
N ASN A 386 7.51 7.96 5.66
CA ASN A 386 6.37 8.88 5.47
C ASN A 386 6.77 10.31 5.10
N ARG A 387 8.06 10.66 5.14
CA ARG A 387 8.58 11.97 4.69
C ARG A 387 9.02 11.94 3.24
N PHE A 388 9.60 10.84 2.78
CA PHE A 388 10.06 10.70 1.40
C PHE A 388 8.97 10.03 0.55
N VAL A 389 7.97 10.84 0.17
CA VAL A 389 6.88 10.44 -0.71
C VAL A 389 7.19 10.91 -2.13
N SER A 390 7.31 9.97 -3.07
CA SER A 390 7.75 10.20 -4.43
C SER A 390 6.61 9.99 -5.43
N HIS A 391 6.32 10.99 -6.26
CA HIS A 391 5.51 10.79 -7.47
C HIS A 391 6.44 10.41 -8.63
N LEU A 392 6.17 9.28 -9.30
CA LEU A 392 7.05 8.80 -10.37
C LEU A 392 7.34 9.85 -11.45
N GLN A 393 6.31 10.61 -11.87
CA GLN A 393 6.50 11.64 -12.88
C GLN A 393 7.43 12.77 -12.40
N GLU A 394 7.48 13.06 -11.10
CA GLU A 394 8.32 14.11 -10.53
C GLU A 394 9.76 13.64 -10.37
N VAL A 395 9.97 12.43 -9.84
CA VAL A 395 11.31 11.86 -9.62
C VAL A 395 12.09 11.71 -10.93
N PHE A 396 11.40 11.31 -11.99
CA PHE A 396 12.02 11.01 -13.29
C PHE A 396 11.76 12.10 -14.35
N ALA A 397 11.21 13.26 -13.97
CA ALA A 397 10.91 14.38 -14.88
C ALA A 397 12.13 14.86 -15.69
N THR A 398 13.33 14.74 -15.11
CA THR A 398 14.58 15.29 -15.66
C THR A 398 15.27 14.37 -16.68
N GLN A 399 14.77 13.15 -16.91
CA GLN A 399 15.30 12.27 -17.95
C GLN A 399 14.88 12.74 -19.35
N ALA A 400 15.67 13.64 -19.94
CA ALA A 400 15.77 13.97 -21.37
C ALA A 400 14.50 13.77 -22.23
N GLY A 401 13.39 14.42 -21.86
CA GLY A 401 12.19 14.52 -22.70
C GLY A 401 11.35 13.24 -22.84
N ARG A 402 11.58 12.21 -22.01
CA ARG A 402 10.74 11.01 -21.97
C ARG A 402 10.02 10.92 -20.63
N HIS A 403 8.70 11.08 -20.66
CA HIS A 403 7.87 10.82 -19.49
C HIS A 403 7.90 9.31 -19.19
N GLN A 404 8.65 8.91 -18.15
CA GLN A 404 8.46 7.60 -17.55
C GLN A 404 7.07 7.58 -16.93
N SER A 405 6.28 6.58 -17.30
CA SER A 405 4.86 6.52 -16.98
C SER A 405 4.51 5.25 -16.22
N TRP A 406 3.49 5.38 -15.40
CA TRP A 406 2.72 4.26 -14.93
C TRP A 406 2.06 3.52 -16.11
N ARG A 407 2.07 2.20 -16.04
CA ARG A 407 1.27 1.31 -16.89
C ARG A 407 0.37 0.43 -16.02
N PRO A 408 -0.66 1.02 -15.38
CA PRO A 408 -1.34 0.44 -14.21
C PRO A 408 -2.19 -0.80 -14.49
N ALA A 409 -2.43 -1.12 -15.75
CA ALA A 409 -3.07 -2.35 -16.17
C ALA A 409 -2.45 -2.82 -17.48
N HIS A 410 -1.86 -4.00 -17.48
CA HIS A 410 -1.09 -4.51 -18.61
C HIS A 410 -1.38 -5.98 -18.87
N VAL A 411 -1.49 -6.34 -20.15
CA VAL A 411 -1.56 -7.72 -20.64
C VAL A 411 -0.33 -7.98 -21.51
N GLY A 412 0.50 -8.94 -21.11
CA GLY A 412 1.74 -9.24 -21.82
C GLY A 412 2.44 -10.51 -21.30
N PRO A 413 3.56 -10.91 -21.92
CA PRO A 413 4.30 -12.09 -21.48
C PRO A 413 5.10 -11.87 -20.21
N LEU A 414 5.07 -12.87 -19.31
CA LEU A 414 5.90 -12.90 -18.11
C LEU A 414 7.28 -13.45 -18.46
N ALA A 415 8.29 -12.58 -18.44
CA ALA A 415 9.67 -12.93 -18.79
C ALA A 415 10.44 -13.56 -17.61
N GLY A 416 10.09 -13.21 -16.37
CA GLY A 416 10.70 -13.79 -15.19
C GLY A 416 10.14 -13.30 -13.87
N ILE A 417 10.46 -14.05 -12.81
CA ILE A 417 10.11 -13.79 -11.42
C ILE A 417 11.41 -13.61 -10.64
N ILE A 418 11.53 -12.49 -9.94
CA ILE A 418 12.67 -12.13 -9.10
C ILE A 418 12.20 -12.19 -7.65
N LEU A 419 12.61 -13.23 -6.93
CA LEU A 419 12.37 -13.40 -5.51
C LEU A 419 13.47 -12.70 -4.72
N LEU A 420 13.10 -11.70 -3.93
CA LEU A 420 13.97 -11.08 -2.94
C LEU A 420 13.81 -11.85 -1.62
N ASN A 421 14.69 -12.84 -1.40
CA ASN A 421 14.68 -13.70 -0.21
C ASN A 421 15.81 -13.29 0.74
N TRP A 422 15.64 -12.12 1.33
CA TRP A 422 16.52 -11.56 2.35
C TRP A 422 15.67 -10.76 3.33
N HIS A 423 16.03 -10.85 4.59
CA HIS A 423 15.61 -9.90 5.59
C HIS A 423 16.69 -8.84 5.72
N CYS A 424 16.31 -7.57 5.83
CA CYS A 424 17.26 -6.47 6.05
C CYS A 424 18.08 -6.60 7.36
N ASP A 425 17.79 -7.62 8.17
CA ASP A 425 18.52 -7.95 9.40
C ASP A 425 19.70 -8.92 9.15
N ASP A 426 19.78 -9.53 7.96
CA ASP A 426 20.85 -10.45 7.58
C ASP A 426 22.09 -9.68 7.11
N ASN A 427 22.89 -9.19 8.06
CA ASN A 427 24.17 -8.48 7.86
C ASN A 427 25.30 -9.34 7.22
N ARG A 428 24.98 -10.34 6.40
CA ARG A 428 25.99 -11.20 5.75
C ARG A 428 25.99 -10.95 4.24
N PRO A 429 27.07 -10.38 3.68
CA PRO A 429 27.19 -10.14 2.25
C PRO A 429 27.54 -11.46 1.56
N THR A 430 26.51 -12.17 1.13
CA THR A 430 26.64 -13.31 0.21
C THR A 430 25.60 -13.16 -0.88
N GLY A 431 25.74 -12.12 -1.71
CA GLY A 431 24.94 -11.91 -2.91
C GLY A 431 25.07 -13.11 -3.84
N VAL A 432 24.15 -14.06 -3.74
CA VAL A 432 24.10 -15.24 -4.61
C VAL A 432 22.77 -15.21 -5.36
N LEU A 433 22.87 -15.07 -6.69
CA LEU A 433 21.75 -15.27 -7.59
C LEU A 433 21.59 -16.78 -7.83
N GLN A 434 20.58 -17.39 -7.20
CA GLN A 434 20.20 -18.75 -7.54
C GLN A 434 19.16 -18.72 -8.69
N THR A 435 19.38 -19.55 -9.71
CA THR A 435 18.50 -19.60 -10.87
C THR A 435 17.69 -20.90 -10.86
N GLY A 436 16.38 -20.79 -10.76
CA GLY A 436 15.44 -21.83 -11.09
C GLY A 436 14.84 -21.59 -12.48
N LYS A 437 14.57 -22.65 -13.25
CA LYS A 437 13.90 -22.53 -14.54
C LYS A 437 12.62 -23.35 -14.55
N GLY A 438 11.59 -22.80 -15.20
CA GLY A 438 10.35 -23.51 -15.47
C GLY A 438 9.32 -23.41 -14.35
N LEU A 439 8.16 -23.99 -14.63
CA LEU A 439 6.97 -23.99 -13.80
C LEU A 439 7.24 -24.45 -12.36
N ALA A 440 8.01 -25.53 -12.18
CA ALA A 440 8.33 -26.06 -10.85
C ALA A 440 9.09 -25.07 -9.96
N ALA A 441 10.00 -24.27 -10.54
CA ALA A 441 10.72 -23.24 -9.80
C ALA A 441 9.76 -22.11 -9.36
N ALA A 442 8.84 -21.69 -10.23
CA ALA A 442 7.84 -20.68 -9.89
C ALA A 442 6.90 -21.18 -8.79
N GLN A 443 6.42 -22.42 -8.92
CA GLN A 443 5.59 -23.08 -7.91
C GLN A 443 6.31 -23.16 -6.56
N SER A 444 7.61 -23.50 -6.53
CA SER A 444 8.37 -23.57 -5.27
C SER A 444 8.45 -22.22 -4.53
N VAL A 445 8.55 -21.10 -5.26
CA VAL A 445 8.54 -19.75 -4.66
C VAL A 445 7.20 -19.44 -4.00
N PHE A 446 6.10 -19.82 -4.64
CA PHE A 446 4.75 -19.56 -4.13
C PHE A 446 4.30 -20.58 -3.08
N ALA A 447 4.85 -21.80 -3.08
CA ALA A 447 4.63 -22.77 -2.02
C ALA A 447 5.27 -22.31 -0.69
N ALA A 448 6.42 -21.61 -0.74
CA ALA A 448 7.04 -20.98 0.43
C ALA A 448 6.37 -19.66 0.87
N SER A 449 5.19 -19.34 0.33
CA SER A 449 4.55 -18.03 0.49
C SER A 449 4.04 -17.73 1.90
N GLU A 450 3.74 -18.73 2.72
CA GLU A 450 3.25 -18.52 4.09
C GLU A 450 4.34 -17.87 4.97
N GLU A 451 5.59 -18.34 4.83
CA GLU A 451 6.76 -17.75 5.49
C GLU A 451 7.09 -16.36 4.92
N LEU A 452 6.93 -16.18 3.61
CA LEU A 452 7.31 -14.95 2.90
C LEU A 452 6.20 -13.88 2.87
N GLY A 453 4.97 -14.22 3.26
CA GLY A 453 3.80 -13.34 3.21
C GLY A 453 3.56 -12.71 1.84
N LEU A 454 3.70 -13.49 0.76
CA LEU A 454 3.61 -13.02 -0.64
C LEU A 454 2.20 -12.66 -1.05
N PHE A 455 1.21 -13.44 -0.61
CA PHE A 455 -0.19 -13.17 -0.87
C PHE A 455 -0.70 -12.10 0.09
N LYS A 456 -1.46 -11.15 -0.44
CA LYS A 456 -1.96 -10.05 0.36
C LYS A 456 -3.35 -10.37 0.88
N ASP A 457 -3.45 -10.65 2.18
CA ASP A 457 -4.73 -10.59 2.87
C ASP A 457 -5.07 -9.15 3.25
N HIS A 458 -6.32 -8.77 3.01
CA HIS A 458 -6.92 -7.61 3.64
C HIS A 458 -8.30 -8.01 4.17
N TYR A 459 -8.49 -7.90 5.49
CA TYR A 459 -9.73 -8.29 6.18
C TYR A 459 -11.03 -7.80 5.51
N LEU A 460 -10.99 -6.64 4.85
CA LEU A 460 -12.15 -6.07 4.15
C LEU A 460 -12.49 -6.71 2.80
N LEU A 461 -11.55 -7.42 2.17
CA LEU A 461 -11.76 -8.07 0.86
C LEU A 461 -12.15 -9.55 0.96
N ARG A 462 -12.25 -10.11 2.17
CA ARG A 462 -12.47 -11.55 2.38
C ARG A 462 -13.75 -12.15 1.77
N SER A 463 -14.71 -11.31 1.34
CA SER A 463 -15.89 -11.78 0.60
C SER A 463 -15.62 -12.02 -0.89
N GLU A 464 -14.60 -11.37 -1.46
CA GLU A 464 -14.22 -11.48 -2.88
C GLU A 464 -12.88 -12.18 -3.08
N TYR A 465 -12.06 -12.28 -2.03
CA TYR A 465 -10.73 -12.86 -2.08
C TYR A 465 -10.41 -13.63 -0.81
N ASP A 466 -10.18 -14.93 -0.97
CA ASP A 466 -9.69 -15.79 0.09
C ASP A 466 -8.19 -16.04 -0.12
N VAL A 467 -7.40 -15.59 0.85
CA VAL A 467 -5.93 -15.74 0.81
C VAL A 467 -5.51 -17.21 0.93
N GLU A 468 -6.32 -18.04 1.58
CA GLU A 468 -5.99 -19.46 1.83
C GLU A 468 -6.00 -20.28 0.53
N THR A 469 -6.84 -19.90 -0.43
CA THR A 469 -6.94 -20.58 -1.75
C THR A 469 -6.10 -19.91 -2.84
N ALA A 470 -5.50 -18.76 -2.54
CA ALA A 470 -4.75 -17.97 -3.50
C ALA A 470 -3.48 -18.66 -4.07
N PRO A 471 -2.70 -19.44 -3.29
CA PRO A 471 -1.58 -20.21 -3.82
C PRO A 471 -2.02 -21.23 -4.87
N ASP A 472 -3.07 -22.01 -4.58
CA ASP A 472 -3.61 -23.02 -5.48
C ASP A 472 -4.16 -22.38 -6.77
N ALA A 473 -4.89 -21.27 -6.63
CA ALA A 473 -5.39 -20.53 -7.78
C ALA A 473 -4.26 -19.99 -8.67
N LEU A 474 -3.17 -19.47 -8.09
CA LEU A 474 -2.01 -19.02 -8.86
C LEU A 474 -1.30 -20.20 -9.55
N GLN A 475 -1.21 -21.34 -8.88
CA GLN A 475 -0.63 -22.55 -9.44
C GLN A 475 -1.43 -23.02 -10.66
N GLU A 476 -2.76 -23.08 -10.56
CA GLU A 476 -3.64 -23.46 -11.68
C GLU A 476 -3.46 -22.48 -12.86
N MET A 477 -3.35 -21.17 -12.59
CA MET A 477 -3.07 -20.17 -13.63
C MET A 477 -1.71 -20.39 -14.28
N LEU A 478 -0.67 -20.70 -13.51
CA LEU A 478 0.67 -20.97 -14.03
C LEU A 478 0.67 -22.21 -14.93
N GLU A 479 0.00 -23.28 -14.50
CA GLU A 479 -0.15 -24.52 -15.28
C GLU A 479 -0.90 -24.25 -16.60
N GLY A 480 -2.01 -23.52 -16.56
CA GLY A 480 -2.81 -23.21 -17.74
C GLY A 480 -2.15 -22.24 -18.73
N GLU A 481 -1.43 -21.22 -18.25
CA GLU A 481 -0.77 -20.23 -19.12
C GLU A 481 0.50 -20.77 -19.79
N LEU A 482 1.18 -21.72 -19.13
CA LEU A 482 2.49 -22.22 -19.52
C LEU A 482 2.45 -23.64 -20.11
N ASP A 483 1.26 -24.19 -20.36
CA ASP A 483 1.09 -25.54 -20.89
C ASP A 483 1.96 -25.78 -22.15
N GLY A 484 2.91 -26.71 -22.05
CA GLY A 484 3.86 -27.04 -23.11
C GLY A 484 5.03 -26.07 -23.34
N GLN A 485 5.22 -25.03 -22.52
CA GLN A 485 6.34 -24.08 -22.60
C GLN A 485 7.30 -24.15 -21.40
N ASP A 486 8.55 -23.73 -21.60
CA ASP A 486 9.45 -23.43 -20.48
C ASP A 486 8.83 -22.27 -19.68
N GLY A 487 8.37 -22.55 -18.45
CA GLY A 487 7.81 -21.54 -17.54
C GLY A 487 8.76 -20.35 -17.25
N PRO A 488 8.27 -19.27 -16.61
CA PRO A 488 9.05 -18.07 -16.41
C PRO A 488 10.34 -18.39 -15.65
N LYS A 489 11.43 -17.70 -16.02
CA LYS A 489 12.70 -17.87 -15.31
C LYS A 489 12.57 -17.29 -13.91
N VAL A 490 13.00 -18.06 -12.92
CA VAL A 490 12.95 -17.65 -11.52
C VAL A 490 14.35 -17.37 -11.03
N TYR A 491 14.53 -16.18 -10.47
CA TYR A 491 15.80 -15.72 -9.91
C TYR A 491 15.58 -15.40 -8.45
N GLU A 492 16.37 -16.02 -7.59
CA GLU A 492 16.37 -15.71 -6.18
C GLU A 492 17.58 -14.86 -5.84
N VAL A 493 17.33 -13.72 -5.22
CA VAL A 493 18.33 -12.78 -4.71
C VAL A 493 18.43 -13.00 -3.21
N ARG A 494 19.62 -13.40 -2.73
CA ARG A 494 19.91 -13.65 -1.31
C ARG A 494 21.02 -12.73 -0.80
N GLY A 495 20.96 -12.36 0.48
CA GLY A 495 21.96 -11.55 1.19
C GLY A 495 21.95 -10.07 0.82
N ASP A 496 22.88 -9.28 1.38
CA ASP A 496 22.98 -7.84 1.07
C ASP A 496 23.36 -7.58 -0.39
N VAL A 497 22.42 -7.05 -1.20
CA VAL A 497 22.60 -6.93 -2.66
C VAL A 497 22.64 -5.49 -3.12
N ASP A 498 23.75 -5.11 -3.77
CA ASP A 498 23.80 -3.99 -4.70
C ASP A 498 22.80 -4.23 -5.84
N PHE A 499 21.81 -3.35 -5.97
CA PHE A 499 20.75 -3.46 -6.97
C PHE A 499 21.26 -3.42 -8.42
N SER A 500 22.53 -3.08 -8.68
CA SER A 500 23.12 -3.10 -10.02
C SER A 500 22.93 -4.44 -10.77
N GLN A 501 23.18 -5.59 -10.10
CA GLN A 501 23.07 -6.90 -10.74
C GLN A 501 21.61 -7.31 -11.01
N PRO A 502 20.68 -7.25 -10.03
CA PRO A 502 19.27 -7.52 -10.30
C PRO A 502 18.67 -6.57 -11.33
N THR A 503 19.07 -5.29 -11.35
CA THR A 503 18.63 -4.33 -12.36
C THR A 503 19.07 -4.73 -13.76
N ALA A 504 20.34 -5.08 -13.96
CA ALA A 504 20.86 -5.54 -15.24
C ALA A 504 20.17 -6.83 -15.71
N LEU A 505 19.92 -7.76 -14.77
CA LEU A 505 19.18 -8.98 -15.04
C LEU A 505 17.75 -8.68 -15.51
N ILE A 506 16.99 -7.86 -14.79
CA ILE A 506 15.62 -7.50 -15.15
C ILE A 506 15.58 -6.90 -16.55
N HIS A 507 16.47 -5.95 -16.85
CA HIS A 507 16.57 -5.37 -18.19
C HIS A 507 16.89 -6.43 -19.25
N SER A 508 17.79 -7.38 -18.98
CA SER A 508 18.09 -8.47 -19.92
C SER A 508 16.90 -9.40 -20.21
N LEU A 509 16.00 -9.59 -19.23
CA LEU A 509 14.77 -10.37 -19.39
C LEU A 509 13.72 -9.60 -20.20
N LEU A 510 13.72 -8.27 -20.07
CA LEU A 510 12.71 -7.39 -20.64
C LEU A 510 13.07 -6.82 -22.03
N LYS A 511 14.31 -6.98 -22.49
CA LYS A 511 14.63 -6.93 -23.93
C LYS A 511 13.98 -8.11 -24.63
#